data_AF-A0A0C2GB33-F1
#
_entry.id   AF-A0A0C2GB33-F1
#
_cell.length_a   1.000
_cell.length_b   1.000
_cell.length_c   1.000
_cell.angle_alpha   90.00
_cell.angle_beta   90.00
_cell.angle_gamma   90.00
#
_symmetry.space_group_name_H-M   'P 1'
#
loop_
_entity.id
_entity.type
_entity.pdbx_description
1 polymer ?
#
loop_
_entity_poly.entity_id
_entity_poly.type
_entity_poly.pdbx_seq_one_letter_code
_entity_poly.pdbx_strand_id
1 'polypeptide(L)'
;MENAIPLIDTAPSSNGYIVNFVVKEPKAFSLGLKAGISTNGDADMSLNAGKQSVGGRGEAVNTSYTYTVKMWRTLRATDDSAFSVREHAGHTMKFSMENAIAFDTRDRPILASRGILARLTQEYAGPFGDSSFIRHQLDLQAAAPLPLGLILSASAQLKNVKGLGDREVHLLDRVYLGGQQDVRGFGLNTLGVRSENSCLGGGTAACGVLHLYRPLFPPQVNYN
;
A
#
# COMPACT_ATOMS: atom_id res chain seq x y z
N MET A 1 18.95 -11.56 -10.37
CA MET A 1 20.03 -11.41 -11.36
C MET A 1 19.44 -11.66 -12.75
N GLU A 2 18.50 -10.82 -13.19
CA GLU A 2 17.73 -11.13 -14.41
C GLU A 2 18.27 -10.41 -15.68
N ASN A 3 19.24 -9.50 -15.54
CA ASN A 3 19.85 -8.77 -16.66
C ASN A 3 21.39 -8.77 -16.56
N ALA A 4 22.01 -9.94 -16.72
CA ALA A 4 23.45 -10.03 -16.94
C ALA A 4 23.70 -10.31 -18.42
N ILE A 5 24.37 -9.41 -19.12
CA ILE A 5 24.78 -9.65 -20.51
C ILE A 5 26.15 -10.33 -20.43
N PRO A 6 26.28 -11.60 -20.84
CA PRO A 6 27.58 -12.25 -20.90
C PRO A 6 28.37 -11.67 -22.07
N LEU A 7 29.51 -11.05 -21.78
CA LEU A 7 30.53 -10.73 -22.76
C LEU A 7 31.54 -11.88 -22.73
N ILE A 8 31.60 -12.66 -23.80
CA ILE A 8 32.54 -13.77 -23.93
C ILE A 8 33.77 -13.23 -24.65
N ASP A 9 34.94 -13.30 -24.00
CA ASP A 9 36.22 -12.92 -24.57
C ASP A 9 37.18 -14.13 -24.63
N THR A 10 38.04 -14.17 -25.65
CA THR A 10 38.99 -15.28 -25.84
C THR A 10 40.21 -15.10 -24.94
N ALA A 11 40.51 -16.10 -24.10
CA ALA A 11 41.66 -16.03 -23.20
C ALA A 11 42.98 -16.17 -23.98
N PRO A 12 44.11 -15.60 -23.49
CA PRO A 12 45.43 -15.73 -24.13
C PRO A 12 46.01 -17.16 -24.15
N SER A 13 45.35 -18.14 -23.52
CA SER A 13 45.76 -19.56 -23.48
C SER A 13 44.99 -20.35 -24.52
N SER A 14 45.61 -21.40 -25.08
CA SER A 14 45.10 -22.20 -26.19
C SER A 14 43.75 -22.92 -25.98
N ASN A 15 43.12 -22.85 -24.80
CA ASN A 15 41.84 -23.50 -24.50
C ASN A 15 41.06 -22.85 -23.33
N GLY A 16 40.87 -21.52 -23.35
CA GLY A 16 40.09 -20.82 -22.30
C GLY A 16 39.16 -19.75 -22.84
N TYR A 17 37.95 -19.65 -22.27
CA TYR A 17 37.04 -18.52 -22.45
C TYR A 17 36.93 -17.75 -21.14
N ILE A 18 37.00 -16.42 -21.21
CA ILE A 18 36.68 -15.55 -20.07
C ILE A 18 35.26 -15.05 -20.29
N VAL A 19 34.34 -15.41 -19.40
CA VAL A 19 32.96 -14.91 -19.41
C VAL A 19 32.86 -13.74 -18.45
N ASN A 20 32.85 -12.53 -18.98
CA ASN A 20 32.64 -11.31 -18.21
C ASN A 20 31.13 -11.02 -18.14
N PHE A 21 30.56 -11.03 -16.94
CA PHE A 21 29.17 -10.64 -16.76
C PHE A 21 29.10 -9.13 -16.51
N VAL A 22 28.54 -8.38 -17.46
CA VAL A 22 28.20 -6.97 -17.22
C VAL A 22 26.80 -6.91 -16.64
N VAL A 23 26.72 -6.64 -15.33
CA VAL A 23 25.46 -6.38 -14.64
C VAL A 23 25.09 -4.92 -14.87
N LYS A 24 24.12 -4.67 -15.76
CA LYS A 24 23.62 -3.33 -16.03
C LYS A 24 22.47 -3.05 -15.08
N GLU A 25 22.75 -2.37 -13.96
CA GLU A 25 21.69 -1.93 -13.07
C GLU A 25 20.83 -0.85 -13.74
N PRO A 26 19.51 -1.03 -13.87
CA PRO A 26 18.63 0.03 -14.34
C PRO A 26 18.57 1.11 -13.27
N LYS A 27 19.39 2.15 -13.41
CA LYS A 27 19.26 3.42 -12.68
C LYS A 27 18.13 4.24 -13.32
N ALA A 28 16.93 3.69 -13.32
CA ALA A 28 15.77 4.34 -13.89
C ALA A 28 15.18 5.33 -12.86
N PHE A 29 14.98 6.56 -13.30
CA PHE A 29 14.16 7.54 -12.61
C PHE A 29 12.82 7.62 -13.33
N SER A 30 11.73 7.45 -12.59
CA SER A 30 10.37 7.53 -13.10
C SER A 30 9.70 8.78 -12.54
N LEU A 31 9.19 9.63 -13.42
CA LEU A 31 8.31 10.72 -13.05
C LEU A 31 6.97 10.50 -13.74
N GLY A 32 5.88 10.59 -13.00
CA GLY A 32 4.53 10.40 -13.50
C GLY A 32 3.59 11.44 -12.91
N LEU A 33 2.69 11.94 -13.73
CA LEU A 33 1.66 12.87 -13.32
C LEU A 33 0.33 12.25 -13.75
N LYS A 34 -0.61 12.14 -12.80
CA LYS A 34 -1.93 11.58 -13.03
C LYS A 34 -2.96 12.55 -12.50
N ALA A 35 -3.93 12.91 -13.33
CA ALA A 35 -5.10 13.67 -12.94
C ALA A 35 -6.35 12.85 -13.27
N GLY A 36 -7.30 12.84 -12.35
CA GLY A 36 -8.56 12.13 -12.45
C GLY A 36 -9.72 13.01 -12.03
N ILE A 37 -10.85 12.85 -12.70
CA ILE A 37 -12.13 13.45 -12.29
C ILE A 37 -13.17 12.34 -12.35
N SER A 38 -13.91 12.17 -11.26
CA SER A 38 -15.01 11.23 -11.14
C SER A 38 -16.34 11.94 -11.37
N THR A 39 -17.33 11.21 -11.90
CA THR A 39 -18.71 11.67 -12.05
C THR A 39 -19.38 12.08 -10.74
N ASN A 40 -18.83 11.64 -9.61
CA ASN A 40 -19.30 12.01 -8.28
C ASN A 40 -18.75 13.36 -7.77
N GLY A 41 -18.06 14.14 -8.61
CA GLY A 41 -17.47 15.43 -8.23
C GLY A 41 -16.20 15.30 -7.38
N ASP A 42 -15.54 14.15 -7.43
CA ASP A 42 -14.20 13.95 -6.89
C ASP A 42 -13.19 14.30 -7.98
N ALA A 43 -12.18 15.10 -7.64
CA ALA A 43 -11.04 15.41 -8.50
C ALA A 43 -9.74 15.08 -7.75
N ASP A 44 -8.84 14.36 -8.40
CA ASP A 44 -7.54 13.98 -7.85
C ASP A 44 -6.41 14.36 -8.82
N MET A 45 -5.29 14.82 -8.26
CA MET A 45 -4.06 15.09 -8.99
C MET A 45 -2.91 14.50 -8.19
N SER A 46 -2.16 13.58 -8.78
CA SER A 46 -1.01 12.94 -8.17
C SER A 46 0.26 13.13 -8.99
N LEU A 47 1.33 13.49 -8.29
CA LEU A 47 2.70 13.56 -8.76
C LEU A 47 3.45 12.38 -8.16
N ASN A 48 4.04 11.55 -9.00
CA ASN A 48 4.75 10.35 -8.61
C ASN A 48 6.19 10.47 -9.09
N ALA A 49 7.14 10.34 -8.18
CA ALA A 49 8.57 10.29 -8.47
C ALA A 49 9.15 9.00 -7.88
N GLY A 50 9.90 8.25 -8.65
CA GLY A 50 10.48 6.97 -8.25
C GLY A 50 11.92 6.88 -8.71
N LYS A 51 12.80 6.34 -7.86
CA LYS A 51 14.19 6.08 -8.20
C LYS A 51 14.54 4.65 -7.81
N GLN A 52 15.00 3.88 -8.79
CA GLN A 52 15.51 2.53 -8.58
C GLN A 52 17.03 2.53 -8.35
N SER A 53 17.49 1.53 -7.61
CA SER A 53 18.88 1.30 -7.23
C SER A 53 19.57 2.53 -6.63
N VAL A 54 18.97 3.14 -5.59
CA VAL A 54 19.52 4.36 -4.95
C VAL A 54 20.92 4.09 -4.37
N GLY A 55 21.12 2.95 -3.73
CA GLY A 55 22.40 2.52 -3.14
C GLY A 55 23.12 1.40 -3.89
N GLY A 56 22.73 1.07 -5.13
CA GLY A 56 23.33 -0.04 -5.89
C GLY A 56 22.89 -1.45 -5.46
N ARG A 57 21.90 -1.55 -4.58
CA ARG A 57 21.44 -2.84 -3.99
C ARG A 57 20.09 -3.31 -4.56
N GLY A 58 19.57 -2.66 -5.59
CA GLY A 58 18.26 -2.95 -6.17
C GLY A 58 17.07 -2.35 -5.41
N GLU A 59 17.33 -1.44 -4.48
CA GLU A 59 16.29 -0.75 -3.68
C GLU A 59 15.55 0.30 -4.51
N ALA A 60 14.23 0.40 -4.33
CA ALA A 60 13.39 1.39 -4.98
C ALA A 60 12.83 2.35 -3.93
N VAL A 61 12.98 3.65 -4.19
CA VAL A 61 12.34 4.71 -3.40
C VAL A 61 11.30 5.37 -4.27
N ASN A 62 10.05 5.29 -3.86
CA ASN A 62 8.92 5.94 -4.52
C ASN A 62 8.33 6.99 -3.60
N THR A 63 8.15 8.19 -4.11
CA THR A 63 7.48 9.29 -3.43
C THR A 63 6.31 9.71 -4.30
N SER A 64 5.12 9.72 -3.74
CA SER A 64 3.91 10.18 -4.39
C SER A 64 3.27 11.28 -3.57
N TYR A 65 2.91 12.36 -4.23
CA TYR A 65 2.22 13.49 -3.66
C TYR A 65 0.88 13.65 -4.37
N THR A 66 -0.21 13.48 -3.64
CA THR A 66 -1.57 13.45 -4.18
C THR A 66 -2.41 14.54 -3.54
N TYR A 67 -2.92 15.44 -4.36
CA TYR A 67 -3.93 16.42 -3.96
C TYR A 67 -5.31 15.91 -4.37
N THR A 68 -6.25 15.88 -3.42
CA THR A 68 -7.61 15.38 -3.65
C THR A 68 -8.62 16.42 -3.19
N VAL A 69 -9.58 16.71 -4.06
CA VAL A 69 -10.74 17.56 -3.79
C VAL A 69 -11.99 16.73 -3.98
N LYS A 70 -12.83 16.67 -2.94
CA LYS A 70 -14.14 16.04 -2.98
C LYS A 70 -15.20 17.09 -2.70
N MET A 71 -15.85 17.58 -3.75
CA MET A 71 -16.80 18.69 -3.64
C MET A 71 -18.18 18.24 -3.14
N TRP A 72 -18.68 17.10 -3.61
CA TRP A 72 -20.04 16.62 -3.34
C TRP A 72 -20.09 15.17 -2.88
N ARG A 73 -19.35 14.82 -1.83
CA ARG A 73 -19.51 13.49 -1.21
C ARG A 73 -20.81 13.47 -0.39
N THR A 74 -21.66 12.47 -0.65
CA THR A 74 -22.94 12.29 0.05
C THR A 74 -22.95 10.99 0.84
N LEU A 75 -23.22 11.08 2.13
CA LEU A 75 -23.56 9.91 2.95
C LEU A 75 -25.08 9.78 2.96
N ARG A 76 -25.61 8.73 2.33
CA ARG A 76 -27.03 8.39 2.37
C ARG A 76 -27.26 7.30 3.40
N ALA A 77 -27.94 7.66 4.49
CA ALA A 77 -28.33 6.72 5.52
C ALA A 77 -29.62 5.99 5.10
N THR A 78 -29.71 4.70 5.41
CA THR A 78 -30.94 3.90 5.23
C THR A 78 -31.78 3.95 6.50
N ASP A 79 -33.08 3.67 6.42
CA ASP A 79 -34.00 3.74 7.57
C ASP A 79 -33.59 2.81 8.73
N ASP A 80 -32.91 1.69 8.44
CA ASP A 80 -32.38 0.73 9.42
C ASP A 80 -30.98 1.09 9.97
N SER A 81 -30.41 2.22 9.55
CA SER A 81 -29.08 2.63 10.01
C SER A 81 -29.12 3.28 11.39
N ALA A 82 -28.07 3.02 12.18
CA ALA A 82 -27.98 3.52 13.53
C ALA A 82 -28.04 5.06 13.58
N PHE A 83 -28.59 5.61 14.67
CA PHE A 83 -28.73 7.06 14.81
C PHE A 83 -27.41 7.82 14.60
N SER A 84 -26.30 7.29 15.12
CA SER A 84 -24.95 7.85 14.94
C SER A 84 -24.46 7.89 13.50
N VAL A 85 -24.98 7.03 12.62
CA VAL A 85 -24.69 7.07 11.17
C VAL A 85 -25.55 8.14 10.50
N ARG A 86 -26.82 8.24 10.91
CA ARG A 86 -27.78 9.22 10.39
C ARG A 86 -27.39 10.66 10.72
N GLU A 87 -26.75 10.89 11.87
CA GLU A 87 -26.23 12.20 12.26
C GLU A 87 -25.17 12.73 11.29
N HIS A 88 -24.36 11.84 10.71
CA HIS A 88 -23.36 12.19 9.69
C HIS A 88 -23.91 12.13 8.26
N ALA A 89 -25.23 11.94 8.08
CA ALA A 89 -25.84 11.89 6.75
C ALA A 89 -25.94 13.29 6.15
N GLY A 90 -25.70 13.39 4.84
CA GLY A 90 -25.76 14.64 4.11
C GLY A 90 -24.59 14.86 3.17
N HIS A 91 -24.47 16.11 2.72
CA HIS A 91 -23.39 16.57 1.86
C HIS A 91 -22.23 17.01 2.72
N THR A 92 -21.02 16.62 2.32
CA THR A 92 -19.80 17.15 2.93
C THR A 92 -18.76 17.43 1.86
N MET A 93 -17.94 18.42 2.11
CA MET A 93 -16.82 18.78 1.26
C MET A 93 -15.49 18.45 1.95
N LYS A 94 -14.53 17.90 1.21
CA LYS A 94 -13.20 17.53 1.73
C LYS A 94 -12.12 17.98 0.77
N PHE A 95 -11.12 18.66 1.30
CA PHE A 95 -9.87 18.98 0.61
C PHE A 95 -8.74 18.34 1.37
N SER A 96 -8.03 17.43 0.72
CA SER A 96 -6.94 16.68 1.35
C SER A 96 -5.69 16.68 0.50
N MET A 97 -4.57 16.75 1.18
CA MET A 97 -3.23 16.65 0.63
C MET A 97 -2.58 15.42 1.23
N GLU A 98 -2.24 14.46 0.38
CA GLU A 98 -1.60 13.21 0.76
C GLU A 98 -0.14 13.21 0.29
N ASN A 99 0.76 12.84 1.19
CA ASN A 99 2.15 12.57 0.91
C ASN A 99 2.42 11.12 1.28
N ALA A 100 2.87 10.32 0.32
CA ALA A 100 3.28 8.95 0.55
C ALA A 100 4.72 8.72 0.10
N ILE A 101 5.50 8.11 0.98
CA ILE A 101 6.89 7.73 0.75
C ILE A 101 6.96 6.22 0.97
N ALA A 102 7.47 5.50 -0.02
CA ALA A 102 7.65 4.06 0.01
C ALA A 102 9.10 3.71 -0.29
N PHE A 103 9.67 2.89 0.59
CA PHE A 103 10.97 2.28 0.46
C PHE A 103 10.76 0.78 0.25
N ASP A 104 11.16 0.26 -0.91
CA ASP A 104 10.97 -1.13 -1.29
C ASP A 104 12.32 -1.79 -1.63
N THR A 105 12.64 -2.85 -0.91
CA THR A 105 13.84 -3.68 -1.12
C THR A 105 13.48 -5.12 -1.48
N ARG A 106 12.19 -5.38 -1.73
CA ARG A 106 11.69 -6.72 -2.06
C ARG A 106 12.23 -7.15 -3.41
N ASP A 107 12.53 -8.43 -3.53
CA ASP A 107 12.95 -9.04 -4.79
C ASP A 107 11.83 -9.02 -5.85
N ARG A 108 10.59 -9.23 -5.41
CA ARG A 108 9.39 -9.23 -6.26
C ARG A 108 8.26 -8.45 -5.57
N PRO A 109 7.55 -7.56 -6.26
CA PRO A 109 6.54 -6.69 -5.64
C PRO A 109 5.23 -7.42 -5.27
N ILE A 110 4.88 -8.49 -6.00
CA ILE A 110 3.62 -9.22 -5.80
C ILE A 110 3.79 -10.34 -4.76
N LEU A 111 4.83 -11.15 -4.90
CA LEU A 111 5.15 -12.24 -3.99
C LEU A 111 6.63 -12.18 -3.63
N ALA A 112 6.94 -11.41 -2.59
CA ALA A 112 8.31 -11.23 -2.12
C ALA A 112 8.81 -12.52 -1.45
N SER A 113 9.98 -12.97 -1.88
CA SER A 113 10.71 -14.08 -1.23
C SER A 113 11.71 -13.56 -0.21
N ARG A 114 12.17 -12.32 -0.40
CA ARG A 114 13.13 -11.65 0.48
C ARG A 114 12.95 -10.13 0.42
N GLY A 115 13.32 -9.45 1.50
CA GLY A 115 13.39 -8.00 1.56
C GLY A 115 12.22 -7.39 2.32
N ILE A 116 12.19 -6.06 2.33
CA ILE A 116 11.29 -5.26 3.17
C ILE A 116 10.66 -4.15 2.32
N LEU A 117 9.37 -3.91 2.55
CA LEU A 117 8.64 -2.73 2.11
C LEU A 117 8.23 -1.94 3.34
N ALA A 118 8.54 -0.64 3.34
CA ALA A 118 8.03 0.31 4.30
C ALA A 118 7.37 1.46 3.54
N ARG A 119 6.09 1.71 3.79
CA ARG A 119 5.34 2.82 3.21
C ARG A 119 4.74 3.66 4.32
N LEU A 120 5.08 4.93 4.32
CA LEU A 120 4.48 5.95 5.18
C LEU A 120 3.61 6.86 4.32
N THR A 121 2.33 6.91 4.63
CA THR A 121 1.36 7.81 4.02
C THR A 121 0.85 8.78 5.08
N GLN A 122 0.89 10.07 4.77
CA GLN A 122 0.40 11.15 5.59
C GLN A 122 -0.64 11.92 4.78
N GLU A 123 -1.86 12.01 5.28
CA GLU A 123 -2.93 12.77 4.66
C GLU A 123 -3.35 13.90 5.61
N TYR A 124 -3.35 15.11 5.07
CA TYR A 124 -3.77 16.31 5.76
C TYR A 124 -5.03 16.85 5.08
N ALA A 125 -6.15 16.83 5.81
CA ALA A 125 -7.38 17.48 5.39
C ALA A 125 -7.46 18.88 6.02
N GLY A 126 -7.36 19.89 5.15
CA GLY A 126 -7.26 21.29 5.56
C GLY A 126 -8.58 21.87 6.09
N PRO A 127 -8.54 23.12 6.59
CA PRO A 127 -9.74 23.78 7.13
C PRO A 127 -10.77 24.18 6.07
N PHE A 128 -10.39 24.15 4.78
CA PHE A 128 -11.19 24.63 3.64
C PHE A 128 -12.28 23.65 3.20
N GLY A 129 -12.98 23.01 4.14
CA GLY A 129 -14.09 22.09 3.91
C GLY A 129 -14.73 21.69 5.24
N ASP A 130 -15.72 20.80 5.20
CA ASP A 130 -16.45 20.37 6.40
C ASP A 130 -15.66 19.35 7.22
N SER A 131 -14.72 18.63 6.58
CA SER A 131 -13.87 17.64 7.23
C SER A 131 -12.43 18.14 7.34
N SER A 132 -11.94 18.20 8.58
CA SER A 132 -10.56 18.53 8.88
C SER A 132 -9.96 17.50 9.84
N PHE A 133 -8.88 16.86 9.39
CA PHE A 133 -8.21 15.80 10.12
C PHE A 133 -6.79 15.62 9.60
N ILE A 134 -5.96 14.98 10.41
CA ILE A 134 -4.67 14.46 10.00
C ILE A 134 -4.70 12.95 10.14
N ARG A 135 -4.21 12.26 9.11
CA ARG A 135 -4.14 10.80 9.07
C ARG A 135 -2.72 10.36 8.79
N HIS A 136 -2.29 9.36 9.54
CA HIS A 136 -1.03 8.68 9.35
C HIS A 136 -1.31 7.20 9.12
N GLN A 137 -0.73 6.67 8.05
CA GLN A 137 -0.77 5.25 7.74
C GLN A 137 0.65 4.75 7.53
N LEU A 138 1.00 3.69 8.25
CA LEU A 138 2.27 3.00 8.12
C LEU A 138 1.99 1.56 7.70
N ASP A 139 2.48 1.18 6.53
CA ASP A 139 2.44 -0.19 6.02
C ASP A 139 3.85 -0.76 6.01
N LEU A 140 4.04 -1.87 6.70
CA LEU A 140 5.29 -2.61 6.77
C LEU A 140 5.07 -4.01 6.25
N GLN A 141 5.97 -4.49 5.39
CA GLN A 141 5.99 -5.87 4.95
C GLN A 141 7.43 -6.36 4.91
N ALA A 142 7.67 -7.55 5.43
CA ALA A 142 8.95 -8.21 5.38
C ALA A 142 8.77 -9.64 4.87
N ALA A 143 9.73 -10.12 4.10
CA ALA A 143 9.81 -11.51 3.68
C ALA A 143 11.23 -12.03 3.90
N ALA A 144 11.32 -13.27 4.40
CA ALA A 144 12.59 -13.96 4.60
C ALA A 144 12.46 -15.44 4.18
N PRO A 145 13.44 -15.97 3.43
CA PRO A 145 13.50 -17.38 3.14
C PRO A 145 13.88 -18.16 4.41
N LEU A 146 13.20 -19.27 4.64
CA LEU A 146 13.45 -20.23 5.70
C LEU A 146 14.11 -21.51 5.12
N PRO A 147 14.73 -22.34 5.96
CA PRO A 147 15.18 -23.67 5.55
C PRO A 147 14.04 -24.49 4.94
N LEU A 148 14.37 -25.51 4.13
CA LEU A 148 13.41 -26.38 3.43
C LEU A 148 12.61 -25.68 2.31
N GLY A 149 13.08 -24.55 1.81
CA GLY A 149 12.43 -23.82 0.71
C GLY A 149 11.14 -23.09 1.11
N LEU A 150 10.90 -22.93 2.41
CA LEU A 150 9.78 -22.17 2.94
C LEU A 150 10.06 -20.67 2.85
N ILE A 151 9.02 -19.85 2.72
CA ILE A 151 9.14 -18.38 2.78
C ILE A 151 8.21 -17.88 3.88
N LEU A 152 8.79 -17.18 4.86
CA LEU A 152 8.02 -16.47 5.88
C LEU A 152 7.81 -15.04 5.40
N SER A 153 6.57 -14.58 5.41
CA SER A 153 6.21 -13.19 5.17
C SER A 153 5.39 -12.64 6.32
N ALA A 154 5.76 -11.46 6.80
CA ALA A 154 5.05 -10.73 7.82
C ALA A 154 4.61 -9.38 7.24
N SER A 155 3.37 -8.99 7.53
CA SER A 155 2.83 -7.68 7.17
C SER A 155 2.21 -7.04 8.39
N ALA A 156 2.40 -5.74 8.55
CA ALA A 156 1.78 -4.94 9.59
C ALA A 156 1.26 -3.64 8.98
N GLN A 157 0.07 -3.22 9.40
CA GLN A 157 -0.50 -1.96 8.98
C GLN A 157 -1.04 -1.23 10.21
N LEU A 158 -0.66 0.04 10.32
CA LEU A 158 -1.05 0.95 11.38
C LEU A 158 -1.71 2.16 10.74
N LYS A 159 -2.90 2.51 11.18
CA LYS A 159 -3.67 3.65 10.70
C LYS A 159 -4.10 4.48 11.91
N ASN A 160 -3.83 5.77 11.90
CA ASN A 160 -4.25 6.71 12.93
C ASN A 160 -4.86 7.93 12.23
N VAL A 161 -6.02 8.37 12.70
CA VAL A 161 -6.69 9.59 12.24
C VAL A 161 -7.11 10.41 13.45
N LYS A 162 -6.83 11.71 13.40
CA LYS A 162 -7.18 12.66 14.44
C LYS A 162 -7.79 13.90 13.83
N GLY A 163 -8.90 14.37 14.39
CA GLY A 163 -9.52 15.64 14.01
C GLY A 163 -8.58 16.81 14.31
N LEU A 164 -8.67 17.86 13.49
CA LEU A 164 -7.92 19.10 13.71
C LEU A 164 -8.82 20.17 14.36
N GLY A 165 -8.31 20.82 15.40
CA GLY A 165 -9.08 21.78 16.21
C GLY A 165 -10.19 21.10 17.01
N ASP A 166 -11.33 21.78 17.14
CA ASP A 166 -12.52 21.27 17.84
C ASP A 166 -13.47 20.48 16.92
N ARG A 167 -13.01 20.07 15.73
CA ARG A 167 -13.82 19.35 14.76
C ARG A 167 -13.63 17.84 14.90
N GLU A 168 -14.74 17.13 15.00
CA GLU A 168 -14.74 15.67 14.99
C GLU A 168 -14.47 15.09 13.59
N VAL A 169 -13.87 13.90 13.56
CA VAL A 169 -13.62 13.18 12.31
C VAL A 169 -14.94 12.61 11.79
N HIS A 170 -15.34 13.05 10.60
CA HIS A 170 -16.51 12.56 9.90
C HIS A 170 -16.47 11.04 9.73
N LEU A 171 -17.61 10.36 9.82
CA LEU A 171 -17.72 8.89 9.71
C LEU A 171 -17.00 8.30 8.48
N LEU A 172 -17.10 8.99 7.34
CA LEU A 172 -16.43 8.64 6.08
C LEU A 172 -14.89 8.68 6.13
N ASP A 173 -14.31 9.46 7.04
CA ASP A 173 -12.86 9.64 7.20
C ASP A 173 -12.29 8.85 8.38
N ARG A 174 -13.12 8.09 9.09
CA ARG A 174 -12.66 7.18 10.15
C ARG A 174 -11.94 5.98 9.56
N VAL A 175 -11.19 5.31 10.41
CA VAL A 175 -10.46 4.09 10.05
C VAL A 175 -11.37 2.89 10.23
N TYR A 176 -11.44 2.05 9.20
CA TYR A 176 -12.13 0.77 9.23
C TYR A 176 -11.13 -0.34 8.97
N LEU A 177 -11.42 -1.52 9.52
CA LEU A 177 -10.71 -2.75 9.22
C LEU A 177 -11.69 -3.84 8.78
N GLY A 178 -11.20 -4.75 7.96
CA GLY A 178 -11.91 -5.96 7.56
C GLY A 178 -12.10 -6.03 6.05
N GLY A 179 -12.14 -7.26 5.52
CA GLY A 179 -12.15 -7.54 4.09
C GLY A 179 -10.88 -8.24 3.61
N GLN A 180 -10.75 -8.40 2.31
CA GLN A 180 -9.70 -9.24 1.71
C GLN A 180 -8.29 -8.64 1.82
N GLN A 181 -8.20 -7.31 1.86
CA GLN A 181 -6.92 -6.56 1.87
C GLN A 181 -6.39 -6.28 3.28
N ASP A 182 -7.26 -6.31 4.29
CA ASP A 182 -6.89 -6.09 5.69
C ASP A 182 -6.88 -7.45 6.42
N VAL A 183 -7.97 -7.77 7.13
CA VAL A 183 -8.12 -9.00 7.93
C VAL A 183 -9.12 -9.93 7.24
N ARG A 184 -8.57 -10.98 6.63
CA ARG A 184 -9.36 -12.06 6.02
C ARG A 184 -10.16 -12.81 7.09
N GLY A 185 -11.36 -13.25 6.73
CA GLY A 185 -12.32 -13.90 7.64
C GLY A 185 -13.39 -12.96 8.21
N PHE A 186 -13.21 -11.64 8.07
CA PHE A 186 -14.20 -10.64 8.43
C PHE A 186 -14.79 -9.97 7.20
N GLY A 187 -16.04 -9.51 7.30
CA GLY A 187 -16.67 -8.70 6.26
C GLY A 187 -15.97 -7.36 6.07
N LEU A 188 -16.16 -6.74 4.91
CA LEU A 188 -15.59 -5.44 4.59
C LEU A 188 -16.01 -4.39 5.63
N ASN A 189 -15.03 -3.67 6.21
CA ASN A 189 -15.26 -2.59 7.18
C ASN A 189 -16.07 -2.98 8.44
N THR A 190 -16.07 -4.27 8.81
CA THR A 190 -16.89 -4.76 9.94
C THR A 190 -16.19 -4.70 11.30
N LEU A 191 -14.87 -4.50 11.32
CA LEU A 191 -14.07 -4.39 12.55
C LEU A 191 -13.93 -2.91 12.96
N GLY A 192 -14.38 -2.59 14.17
CA GLY A 192 -14.35 -1.24 14.73
C GLY A 192 -15.36 -1.05 15.85
N VAL A 193 -15.51 0.19 16.32
CA VAL A 193 -16.57 0.54 17.27
C VAL A 193 -17.91 0.34 16.57
N ARG A 194 -18.85 -0.32 17.24
CA ARG A 194 -20.18 -0.58 16.70
C ARG A 194 -21.23 0.21 17.47
N SER A 195 -22.25 0.66 16.75
CA SER A 195 -23.47 1.23 17.31
C SER A 195 -24.64 0.54 16.63
N GLU A 196 -25.47 -0.15 17.42
CA GLU A 196 -26.57 -0.98 16.94
C GLU A 196 -26.10 -1.96 15.84
N ASN A 197 -26.70 -1.90 14.65
CA ASN A 197 -26.36 -2.75 13.52
C ASN A 197 -25.15 -2.23 12.69
N SER A 198 -24.63 -1.04 12.98
CA SER A 198 -23.63 -0.35 12.16
C SER A 198 -22.24 -0.33 12.77
N CYS A 199 -21.21 -0.49 11.93
CA CYS A 199 -19.82 -0.26 12.31
C CYS A 199 -19.49 1.22 12.08
N LEU A 200 -19.03 1.91 13.12
CA LEU A 200 -18.65 3.32 13.09
C LEU A 200 -17.15 3.56 12.83
N GLY A 201 -16.38 2.48 12.72
CA GLY A 201 -14.93 2.54 12.59
C GLY A 201 -14.25 3.04 13.87
N GLY A 202 -13.08 3.64 13.74
CA GLY A 202 -12.31 4.18 14.86
C GLY A 202 -11.30 5.25 14.46
N GLY A 203 -10.68 5.87 15.46
CA GLY A 203 -9.59 6.84 15.27
C GLY A 203 -8.22 6.20 15.09
N THR A 204 -8.05 4.94 15.50
CA THR A 204 -6.78 4.21 15.36
C THR A 204 -7.07 2.75 15.12
N ALA A 205 -6.30 2.13 14.23
CA ALA A 205 -6.37 0.72 13.96
C ALA A 205 -4.98 0.15 13.69
N ALA A 206 -4.78 -1.10 14.10
CA ALA A 206 -3.57 -1.86 13.89
C ALA A 206 -3.95 -3.27 13.46
N CYS A 207 -3.33 -3.78 12.40
CA CYS A 207 -3.46 -5.17 12.00
C CYS A 207 -2.10 -5.73 11.62
N GLY A 208 -1.94 -7.04 11.84
CA GLY A 208 -0.72 -7.77 11.55
C GLY A 208 -1.07 -9.14 11.00
N VAL A 209 -0.29 -9.61 10.03
CA VAL A 209 -0.52 -10.87 9.34
C VAL A 209 0.81 -11.59 9.18
N LEU A 210 0.80 -12.90 9.46
CA LEU A 210 1.91 -13.80 9.20
C LEU A 210 1.50 -14.83 8.16
N HIS A 211 2.35 -15.02 7.16
CA HIS A 211 2.19 -15.95 6.07
C HIS A 211 3.39 -16.87 5.99
N LEU A 212 3.13 -18.17 5.87
CA LEU A 212 4.15 -19.17 5.58
C LEU A 212 3.82 -19.77 4.21
N TYR A 213 4.63 -19.43 3.20
CA TYR A 213 4.53 -20.01 1.88
C TYR A 213 5.38 -21.28 1.81
N ARG A 214 4.80 -22.31 1.20
CA ARG A 214 5.46 -23.59 0.94
C ARG A 214 5.42 -23.87 -0.57
N PRO A 215 6.51 -24.37 -1.17
CA PRO A 215 6.49 -24.82 -2.54
C PRO A 215 5.50 -25.97 -2.72
N LEU A 216 4.73 -25.92 -3.82
CA LEU A 216 3.82 -26.99 -4.19
C LEU A 216 4.64 -28.17 -4.71
N PHE A 217 4.44 -29.35 -4.12
CA PHE A 217 4.95 -30.59 -4.67
C PHE A 217 3.90 -31.10 -5.66
N PRO A 218 4.20 -31.17 -6.97
CA PRO A 218 3.27 -31.75 -7.91
C PRO A 218 3.02 -33.23 -7.53
N PRO A 219 1.78 -33.73 -7.68
CA PRO A 219 1.53 -35.17 -7.60
C PRO A 219 2.45 -35.89 -8.58
N GLN A 220 3.04 -37.01 -8.16
CA GLN A 220 3.79 -37.88 -9.07
C GLN A 220 2.80 -38.41 -10.11
N VAL A 221 2.84 -37.87 -11.33
CA VAL A 221 2.09 -38.41 -12.46
C VAL A 221 2.83 -39.68 -12.85
N ASN A 222 2.39 -40.82 -12.32
CA ASN A 222 2.84 -42.12 -12.76
C ASN A 222 2.41 -42.29 -14.22
N TYR A 223 3.35 -42.15 -15.15
CA TYR A 223 3.18 -42.69 -16.49
C TYR A 223 3.31 -44.21 -16.38
N ASN A 224 2.17 -44.90 -16.32
CA ASN A 224 2.07 -46.33 -16.60
C ASN A 224 1.80 -46.52 -18.10
#